data_AF-A0A137ZZM1-F1
#
_entry.id   AF-A0A137ZZM1-F1
#
_cell.length_a   1.000
_cell.length_b   1.000
_cell.length_c   1.000
_cell.angle_alpha   90.00
_cell.angle_beta   90.00
_cell.angle_gamma   90.00
#
_symmetry.space_group_name_H-M   'P 1'
#
loop_
_entity.id
_entity.type
_entity.pdbx_description
1 polymer ?
#
loop_
_entity_poly.entity_id
_entity_poly.type
_entity_poly.pdbx_seq_one_letter_code
_entity_poly.pdbx_strand_id
1 'polypeptide(L)'
;MAEPKGILAIAGRPDEAASRVIAEQVLGGPVAGRPESLARAADPLPGHVYVAAWGGLTVVTHQGLRVDRPSDLDESWWNLLPAHRAFLLVADPERAVGGFALRADGAPKRAFSAHPVDILEDEGLPELFEGPFWAGAHPLTYAEGVVPDPRALPFHPMEFAEQANREILGFRYTHPLDATDLDPARVQVVDFVLASEIPAPAPQQAQVSGPDGAPHLPVEQPQEAGQDDRGKVRSFFGF
;
A
#
# COMPACT_ATOMS: atom_id res chain seq x y z
N MET A 1 -11.42 11.70 19.51
CA MET A 1 -10.25 11.44 18.64
C MET A 1 -10.66 11.82 17.23
N ALA A 2 -9.82 12.49 16.44
CA ALA A 2 -10.16 12.84 15.06
C ALA A 2 -10.26 11.57 14.19
N GLU A 3 -11.15 11.56 13.20
CA GLU A 3 -11.29 10.42 12.29
C GLU A 3 -10.12 10.34 11.31
N PRO A 4 -9.60 9.14 10.98
CA PRO A 4 -8.45 8.98 10.09
C PRO A 4 -8.60 9.66 8.72
N LYS A 5 -9.74 9.47 8.05
CA LYS A 5 -10.06 10.17 6.78
C LYS A 5 -10.04 11.70 6.91
N GLY A 6 -10.48 12.24 8.05
CA GLY A 6 -10.44 13.67 8.32
C GLY A 6 -9.01 14.19 8.48
N ILE A 7 -8.12 13.40 9.09
CA ILE A 7 -6.69 13.71 9.20
C ILE A 7 -6.04 13.68 7.80
N LEU A 8 -6.27 12.61 7.03
CA LEU A 8 -5.70 12.48 5.68
C LEU A 8 -6.18 13.56 4.71
N ALA A 9 -7.45 13.99 4.81
CA ALA A 9 -8.01 15.00 3.92
C ALA A 9 -7.30 16.37 4.01
N ILE A 10 -6.71 16.68 5.16
CA ILE A 10 -5.94 17.91 5.38
C ILE A 10 -4.44 17.65 5.58
N ALA A 11 -4.00 16.41 5.39
CA ALA A 11 -2.63 16.00 5.63
C ALA A 11 -1.68 16.76 4.68
N GLY A 12 -0.75 17.48 5.28
CA GLY A 12 0.39 18.06 4.58
C GLY A 12 1.56 17.08 4.50
N ARG A 13 2.78 17.62 4.50
CA ARG A 13 3.98 16.80 4.60
C ARG A 13 3.98 15.97 5.90
N PRO A 14 4.37 14.70 5.86
CA PRO A 14 4.53 13.90 7.07
C PRO A 14 5.66 14.45 7.96
N ASP A 15 5.59 14.17 9.26
CA ASP A 15 6.70 14.37 10.18
C ASP A 15 7.80 13.36 9.87
N GLU A 16 8.86 13.84 9.20
CA GLU A 16 9.95 12.98 8.76
C GLU A 16 10.71 12.35 9.94
N ALA A 17 10.86 13.07 11.07
CA ALA A 17 11.58 12.55 12.22
C ALA A 17 10.79 11.42 12.89
N ALA A 18 9.48 11.60 13.07
CA ALA A 18 8.61 10.55 13.60
C ALA A 18 8.54 9.34 12.64
N SER A 19 8.38 9.58 11.33
CA SER A 19 8.40 8.51 10.32
C SER A 19 9.71 7.72 10.32
N ARG A 20 10.86 8.41 10.47
CA ARG A 20 12.19 7.78 10.50
C ARG A 20 12.35 6.82 11.67
N VAL A 21 11.91 7.18 12.87
CA VAL A 21 11.99 6.30 14.05
C VAL A 21 11.26 4.99 13.81
N ILE A 22 10.07 5.04 13.19
CA ILE A 22 9.29 3.85 12.84
C ILE A 22 10.03 3.02 11.78
N ALA A 23 10.59 3.67 10.76
CA ALA A 23 11.33 2.99 9.71
C ALA A 23 12.60 2.29 10.23
N GLU A 24 13.34 2.91 11.16
CA GLU A 24 14.50 2.29 11.82
C GLU A 24 14.11 1.08 12.66
N GLN A 25 12.96 1.12 13.33
CA GLN A 25 12.41 -0.04 14.05
C GLN A 25 12.04 -1.18 13.10
N VAL A 26 11.42 -0.87 11.95
CA VAL A 26 11.02 -1.89 10.95
C VAL A 26 12.22 -2.50 10.25
N LEU A 27 13.20 -1.69 9.83
CA LEU A 27 14.37 -2.15 9.09
C LEU A 27 15.54 -2.61 9.98
N GLY A 28 15.50 -2.31 11.28
CA GLY A 28 16.49 -2.78 12.26
C GLY A 28 17.82 -2.01 12.26
N GLY A 29 17.83 -0.76 11.80
CA GLY A 29 19.04 0.06 11.78
C GLY A 29 18.82 1.46 11.20
N PRO A 30 19.88 2.29 11.13
CA PRO A 30 19.79 3.64 10.56
C PRO A 30 19.31 3.63 9.12
N VAL A 31 18.39 4.54 8.80
CA VAL A 31 17.75 4.61 7.48
C VAL A 31 18.05 5.92 6.78
N ALA A 32 17.85 5.93 5.46
CA ALA A 32 17.80 7.12 4.65
C ALA A 32 16.46 7.17 3.93
N GLY A 33 15.86 8.36 3.88
CA GLY A 33 14.50 8.57 3.40
C GLY A 33 14.45 9.49 2.20
N ARG A 34 13.46 9.29 1.33
CA ARG A 34 13.11 10.22 0.25
C ARG A 34 11.59 10.37 0.14
N PRO A 35 11.06 11.52 -0.30
CA PRO A 35 9.62 11.68 -0.52
C PRO A 35 9.10 10.72 -1.59
N GLU A 36 7.88 10.21 -1.39
CA GLU A 36 7.16 9.36 -2.34
C GLU A 36 5.63 9.57 -2.16
N SER A 37 4.81 9.03 -3.07
CA SER A 37 3.36 9.02 -2.97
C SER A 37 2.83 7.72 -2.34
N LEU A 38 1.69 7.81 -1.64
CA LEU A 38 1.01 6.63 -1.11
C LEU A 38 0.56 5.67 -2.22
N ALA A 39 0.14 6.21 -3.39
CA ALA A 39 -0.19 5.40 -4.55
C ALA A 39 0.97 4.52 -5.02
N ARG A 40 2.21 5.05 -5.05
CA ARG A 40 3.38 4.24 -5.38
C ARG A 40 3.72 3.25 -4.26
N ALA A 41 3.56 3.67 -3.00
CA ALA A 41 3.87 2.87 -1.83
C ALA A 41 2.94 1.66 -1.61
N ALA A 42 1.78 1.60 -2.27
CA ALA A 42 0.86 0.45 -2.23
C ALA A 42 1.50 -0.85 -2.75
N ASP A 43 2.50 -0.76 -3.62
CA ASP A 43 3.31 -1.91 -4.05
C ASP A 43 4.77 -1.74 -3.58
N PRO A 44 5.05 -2.04 -2.30
CA PRO A 44 6.35 -1.74 -1.71
C PRO A 44 7.45 -2.59 -2.32
N LEU A 45 8.58 -1.94 -2.64
CA LEU A 45 9.79 -2.60 -3.12
C LEU A 45 10.46 -3.46 -2.02
N PRO A 46 11.15 -4.55 -2.38
CA PRO A 46 11.90 -5.34 -1.41
C PRO A 46 12.99 -4.52 -0.70
N GLY A 47 13.06 -4.60 0.63
CA GLY A 47 14.02 -3.84 1.44
C GLY A 47 13.61 -2.40 1.76
N HIS A 48 12.48 -1.93 1.22
CA HIS A 48 11.94 -0.61 1.48
C HIS A 48 10.81 -0.65 2.51
N VAL A 49 10.72 0.37 3.36
CA VAL A 49 9.54 0.67 4.18
C VAL A 49 9.06 2.09 3.89
N TYR A 50 7.77 2.26 3.63
CA TYR A 50 7.19 3.58 3.38
C TYR A 50 6.41 3.99 4.62
N VAL A 51 6.72 5.17 5.18
CA VAL A 51 6.11 5.65 6.42
C VAL A 51 5.68 7.10 6.31
N ALA A 52 4.48 7.40 6.81
CA ALA A 52 4.01 8.76 7.03
C ALA A 52 3.35 8.90 8.41
N ALA A 53 3.82 9.86 9.21
CA ALA A 53 3.22 10.22 10.49
C ALA A 53 2.66 11.65 10.45
N TRP A 54 1.42 11.84 10.92
CA TRP A 54 0.75 13.14 11.04
C TRP A 54 0.25 13.42 12.48
N GLY A 55 0.95 12.87 13.48
CA GLY A 55 0.67 13.04 14.92
C GLY A 55 -0.56 12.27 15.44
N GLY A 56 -1.65 12.21 14.67
CA GLY A 56 -2.86 11.44 15.00
C GLY A 56 -3.11 10.22 14.12
N LEU A 57 -2.30 10.04 13.06
CA LEU A 57 -2.37 8.93 12.13
C LEU A 57 -0.96 8.58 11.67
N THR A 58 -0.69 7.29 11.58
CA THR A 58 0.50 6.76 10.92
C THR A 58 0.05 5.79 9.84
N VAL A 59 0.65 5.92 8.65
CA VAL A 59 0.53 4.95 7.55
C VAL A 59 1.87 4.28 7.37
N VAL A 60 1.86 2.96 7.28
CA VAL A 60 3.04 2.13 7.00
C VAL A 60 2.70 1.19 5.85
N THR A 61 3.56 1.13 4.84
CA THR A 61 3.51 0.08 3.81
C THR A 61 4.85 -0.65 3.76
N HIS A 62 4.78 -1.97 3.65
CA HIS A 62 5.95 -2.85 3.70
C HIS A 62 5.56 -4.24 3.16
N GLN A 63 6.51 -4.94 2.52
CA GLN A 63 6.28 -6.29 1.99
C GLN A 63 5.85 -7.31 3.06
N GLY A 64 6.27 -7.12 4.31
CA GLY A 64 5.92 -7.98 5.45
C GLY A 64 4.48 -7.83 5.94
N LEU A 65 3.70 -6.91 5.38
CA LEU A 65 2.26 -6.77 5.62
C LEU A 65 1.42 -7.63 4.66
N ARG A 66 2.05 -8.32 3.70
CA ARG A 66 1.36 -9.19 2.74
C ARG A 66 0.94 -10.49 3.42
N VAL A 67 -0.36 -10.62 3.68
CA VAL A 67 -1.01 -11.82 4.21
C VAL A 67 -2.30 -12.07 3.44
N ASP A 68 -2.74 -13.32 3.33
CA ASP A 68 -4.04 -13.64 2.70
C ASP A 68 -5.17 -13.53 3.71
N ARG A 69 -4.89 -13.85 4.98
CA ARG A 69 -5.78 -13.70 6.11
C ARG A 69 -5.22 -12.60 7.02
N PRO A 70 -5.87 -11.44 7.15
CA PRO A 70 -5.52 -10.45 8.15
C PRO A 70 -5.27 -11.00 9.57
N SER A 71 -5.92 -12.11 9.97
CA SER A 71 -5.63 -12.79 11.24
C SER A 71 -4.22 -13.37 11.37
N ASP A 72 -3.59 -13.69 10.23
CA ASP A 72 -2.26 -14.30 10.18
C ASP A 72 -1.14 -13.25 10.22
N LEU A 73 -1.48 -11.96 10.21
CA LEU A 73 -0.49 -10.89 10.33
C LEU A 73 0.19 -10.98 11.69
N ASP A 74 1.52 -11.00 11.67
CA ASP A 74 2.34 -11.07 12.87
C ASP A 74 1.97 -9.95 13.87
N GLU A 75 1.81 -10.34 15.13
CA GLU A 75 1.34 -9.47 16.21
C GLU A 75 2.28 -8.26 16.43
N SER A 76 3.54 -8.33 16.01
CA SER A 76 4.48 -7.20 16.03
C SER A 76 4.08 -6.06 15.08
N TRP A 77 3.39 -6.33 13.98
CA TRP A 77 2.87 -5.28 13.09
C TRP A 77 1.71 -4.53 13.73
N TRP A 78 0.79 -5.26 14.36
CA TRP A 78 -0.32 -4.66 15.08
C TRP A 78 0.13 -3.83 16.28
N ASN A 79 1.22 -4.24 16.92
CA ASN A 79 1.82 -3.56 18.06
C ASN A 79 3.01 -2.66 17.68
N LEU A 80 3.22 -2.39 16.40
CA LEU A 80 4.33 -1.56 15.91
C LEU A 80 4.32 -0.20 16.61
N LEU A 81 3.12 0.36 16.81
CA LEU A 81 2.90 1.60 17.52
C LEU A 81 1.70 1.46 18.47
N PRO A 82 1.74 2.11 19.66
CA PRO A 82 0.56 2.23 20.50
C PRO A 82 -0.54 3.00 19.77
N ALA A 83 -1.65 2.32 19.45
CA ALA A 83 -2.80 2.90 18.79
C ALA A 83 -4.11 2.36 19.38
N HIS A 84 -5.08 3.24 19.62
CA HIS A 84 -6.43 2.81 19.99
C HIS A 84 -7.14 2.07 18.87
N ARG A 85 -6.81 2.37 17.61
CA ARG A 85 -7.38 1.74 16.42
C ARG A 85 -6.27 1.45 15.42
N ALA A 86 -6.29 0.26 14.84
CA ALA A 86 -5.41 -0.12 13.75
C ALA A 86 -6.25 -0.70 12.61
N PHE A 87 -5.85 -0.40 11.38
CA PHE A 87 -6.52 -0.87 10.18
C PHE A 87 -5.48 -1.48 9.24
N LEU A 88 -5.78 -2.66 8.71
CA LEU A 88 -5.01 -3.32 7.67
C LEU A 88 -5.86 -3.39 6.41
N LEU A 89 -5.27 -3.04 5.28
CA LEU A 89 -5.79 -3.35 3.95
C LEU A 89 -4.92 -4.42 3.32
N VAL A 90 -5.55 -5.46 2.78
CA VAL A 90 -4.95 -6.46 1.92
C VAL A 90 -5.60 -6.34 0.54
N ALA A 91 -4.80 -6.06 -0.47
CA ALA A 91 -5.24 -6.06 -1.86
C ALA A 91 -4.14 -6.68 -2.72
N ASP A 92 -4.44 -7.84 -3.32
CA ASP A 92 -3.55 -8.53 -4.24
C ASP A 92 -4.27 -8.80 -5.57
N PRO A 93 -4.05 -7.93 -6.58
CA PRO A 93 -4.66 -8.09 -7.90
C PRO A 93 -4.23 -9.36 -8.63
N GLU A 94 -3.01 -9.85 -8.41
CA GLU A 94 -2.49 -11.03 -9.10
C GLU A 94 -3.14 -12.30 -8.59
N ARG A 95 -3.50 -12.35 -7.31
CA ARG A 95 -4.14 -13.52 -6.67
C ARG A 95 -5.64 -13.32 -6.44
N ALA A 96 -6.18 -12.19 -6.89
CA ALA A 96 -7.56 -11.76 -6.66
C ALA A 96 -7.97 -11.83 -5.17
N VAL A 97 -7.04 -11.51 -4.27
CA VAL A 97 -7.31 -11.47 -2.82
C VAL A 97 -7.68 -10.05 -2.44
N GLY A 98 -8.82 -9.90 -1.77
CA GLY A 98 -9.15 -8.67 -1.07
C GLY A 98 -9.47 -8.99 0.38
N GLY A 99 -8.94 -8.18 1.29
CA GLY A 99 -9.21 -8.30 2.71
C GLY A 99 -8.93 -7.02 3.48
N PHE A 100 -9.47 -6.97 4.69
CA PHE A 100 -9.21 -5.89 5.63
C PHE A 100 -9.38 -6.38 7.06
N ALA A 101 -8.73 -5.71 8.00
CA ALA A 101 -9.00 -5.91 9.41
C ALA A 101 -9.00 -4.60 10.19
N LEU A 102 -9.86 -4.55 11.19
CA LEU A 102 -9.97 -3.49 12.18
C LEU A 102 -9.68 -4.06 13.56
N ARG A 103 -8.70 -3.47 14.25
CA ARG A 103 -8.50 -3.66 15.68
C ARG A 103 -8.87 -2.38 16.42
N ALA A 104 -9.41 -2.55 17.62
CA ALA A 104 -9.56 -1.45 18.56
C ALA A 104 -9.24 -1.93 19.99
N ASP A 105 -8.51 -1.08 20.71
CA ASP A 105 -8.03 -1.34 22.07
C ASP A 105 -7.29 -2.69 22.19
N GLY A 106 -6.46 -2.98 21.19
CA GLY A 106 -5.68 -4.22 21.12
C GLY A 106 -6.48 -5.48 20.80
N ALA A 107 -7.78 -5.40 20.51
CA ALA A 107 -8.60 -6.56 20.17
C ALA A 107 -9.10 -6.52 18.70
N PRO A 108 -9.18 -7.67 18.01
CA PRO A 108 -9.84 -7.75 16.71
C PRO A 108 -11.33 -7.38 16.85
N LYS A 109 -11.81 -6.51 15.96
CA LYS A 109 -13.22 -6.08 15.89
C LYS A 109 -13.92 -6.62 14.66
N ARG A 110 -13.21 -6.60 13.53
CA ARG A 110 -13.68 -7.09 12.24
C ARG A 110 -12.45 -7.53 11.43
N ALA A 111 -12.53 -8.70 10.82
CA ALA A 111 -11.52 -9.19 9.88
C ALA A 111 -12.21 -9.96 8.76
N PHE A 112 -11.91 -9.62 7.52
CA PHE A 112 -12.47 -10.27 6.34
C PHE A 112 -11.38 -10.44 5.30
N SER A 113 -11.35 -11.59 4.64
CA SER A 113 -10.67 -11.73 3.36
C SER A 113 -11.24 -12.85 2.52
N ALA A 114 -11.13 -12.71 1.20
CA ALA A 114 -11.67 -13.67 0.27
C ALA A 114 -10.96 -13.64 -1.09
N HIS A 115 -11.09 -14.76 -1.81
CA HIS A 115 -11.05 -14.83 -3.26
C HIS A 115 -12.46 -14.72 -3.83
N PRO A 116 -12.65 -14.50 -5.15
CA PRO A 116 -13.98 -14.31 -5.74
C PRO A 116 -14.95 -15.48 -5.53
N VAL A 117 -14.46 -16.67 -5.17
CA VAL A 117 -15.27 -17.89 -5.00
C VAL A 117 -15.17 -18.51 -3.61
N ASP A 118 -14.29 -18.02 -2.74
CA ASP A 118 -14.02 -18.61 -1.42
C ASP A 118 -13.71 -17.51 -0.39
N ILE A 119 -14.41 -17.53 0.73
CA ILE A 119 -14.09 -16.70 1.91
C ILE A 119 -12.99 -17.39 2.69
N LEU A 120 -11.90 -16.67 2.95
CA LEU A 120 -10.75 -17.15 3.72
C LEU A 120 -10.93 -16.89 5.22
N GLU A 121 -11.47 -15.73 5.56
CA GLU A 121 -11.90 -15.36 6.91
C GLU A 121 -13.07 -14.37 6.87
N ASP A 122 -13.95 -14.47 7.87
CA ASP A 122 -15.08 -13.58 8.08
C ASP A 122 -15.41 -13.56 9.58
N GLU A 123 -14.67 -12.74 10.32
CA GLU A 123 -14.71 -12.68 11.77
C GLU A 123 -15.15 -11.30 12.26
N GLY A 124 -15.86 -11.27 13.39
CA GLY A 124 -16.35 -10.03 14.01
C GLY A 124 -17.72 -9.58 13.49
N LEU A 125 -18.13 -8.38 13.88
CA LEU A 125 -19.41 -7.80 13.46
C LEU A 125 -19.23 -7.01 12.18
N PRO A 126 -20.02 -7.28 11.12
CA PRO A 126 -19.96 -6.51 9.88
C PRO A 126 -20.17 -5.01 10.11
N GLU A 127 -19.40 -4.20 9.37
CA GLU A 127 -19.58 -2.76 9.32
C GLU A 127 -20.75 -2.37 8.40
N LEU A 128 -21.33 -1.18 8.59
CA LEU A 128 -22.53 -0.76 7.86
C LEU A 128 -22.35 -0.72 6.35
N PHE A 129 -21.15 -0.36 5.87
CA PHE A 129 -20.85 -0.30 4.44
C PHE A 129 -20.92 -1.66 3.76
N GLU A 130 -20.85 -2.75 4.52
CA GLU A 130 -20.83 -4.10 3.96
C GLU A 130 -22.22 -4.53 3.46
N GLY A 131 -23.29 -3.96 4.01
CA GLY A 131 -24.68 -4.35 3.72
C GLY A 131 -25.02 -4.40 2.22
N PRO A 132 -24.76 -3.33 1.44
CA PRO A 132 -24.98 -3.33 -0.01
C PRO A 132 -24.24 -4.43 -0.77
N PHE A 133 -23.02 -4.77 -0.36
CA PHE A 133 -22.23 -5.83 -0.98
C PHE A 133 -22.89 -7.19 -0.73
N TRP A 134 -23.20 -7.51 0.53
CA TRP A 134 -23.91 -8.75 0.89
C TRP A 134 -25.30 -8.86 0.24
N ALA A 135 -25.95 -7.73 -0.02
CA ALA A 135 -27.23 -7.67 -0.73
C ALA A 135 -27.11 -7.81 -2.27
N GLY A 136 -25.90 -7.90 -2.81
CA GLY A 136 -25.65 -8.05 -4.25
C GLY A 136 -25.77 -6.75 -5.06
N ALA A 137 -25.66 -5.58 -4.42
CA ALA A 137 -25.66 -4.29 -5.11
C ALA A 137 -24.36 -3.99 -5.88
N HIS A 138 -23.32 -4.80 -5.66
CA HIS A 138 -21.99 -4.69 -6.27
C HIS A 138 -21.62 -5.99 -7.00
N PRO A 139 -22.38 -6.42 -8.02
CA PRO A 139 -22.19 -7.72 -8.65
C PRO A 139 -20.83 -7.85 -9.35
N LEU A 140 -20.27 -9.06 -9.33
CA LEU A 140 -19.11 -9.40 -10.16
C LEU A 140 -19.42 -9.13 -11.65
N THR A 141 -18.46 -8.50 -12.33
CA THR A 141 -18.53 -8.29 -13.77
C THR A 141 -17.77 -9.41 -14.48
N TYR A 142 -18.46 -10.13 -15.36
CA TYR A 142 -17.92 -11.24 -16.13
C TYR A 142 -17.68 -10.82 -17.59
N ALA A 143 -16.61 -11.34 -18.19
CA ALA A 143 -16.40 -11.20 -19.63
C ALA A 143 -17.51 -11.91 -20.42
N GLU A 144 -17.75 -11.46 -21.65
CA GLU A 144 -18.78 -12.04 -22.52
C GLU A 144 -18.56 -13.55 -22.72
N GLY A 145 -19.62 -14.35 -22.55
CA GLY A 145 -19.57 -15.80 -22.70
C GLY A 145 -19.04 -16.57 -21.47
N VAL A 146 -18.61 -15.88 -20.41
CA VAL A 146 -18.23 -16.53 -19.15
C VAL A 146 -19.50 -16.85 -18.35
N VAL A 147 -19.64 -18.12 -17.95
CA VAL A 147 -20.70 -18.56 -17.04
C VAL A 147 -20.24 -18.33 -15.60
N PRO A 148 -21.00 -17.57 -14.76
CA PRO A 148 -20.65 -17.37 -13.35
C PRO A 148 -20.54 -18.69 -12.58
N ASP A 149 -19.51 -18.82 -11.73
CA ASP A 149 -19.44 -19.92 -10.75
C ASP A 149 -20.57 -19.71 -9.73
N PRO A 150 -21.44 -20.71 -9.47
CA PRO A 150 -22.52 -20.58 -8.49
C PRO A 150 -22.03 -20.36 -7.04
N ARG A 151 -20.75 -20.59 -6.76
CA ARG A 151 -20.11 -20.30 -5.46
C ARG A 151 -19.50 -18.91 -5.41
N ALA A 152 -19.49 -18.17 -6.52
CA ALA A 152 -18.92 -16.84 -6.57
C ALA A 152 -19.61 -15.94 -5.54
N LEU A 153 -18.80 -15.13 -4.87
CA LEU A 153 -19.29 -14.09 -4.00
C LEU A 153 -20.15 -13.11 -4.79
N PRO A 154 -21.12 -12.45 -4.14
CA PRO A 154 -21.97 -11.48 -4.81
C PRO A 154 -21.23 -10.20 -5.21
N PHE A 155 -19.92 -10.11 -4.95
CA PHE A 155 -19.05 -8.96 -5.21
C PHE A 155 -17.59 -9.36 -5.39
N HIS A 156 -16.78 -8.44 -5.91
CA HIS A 156 -15.33 -8.61 -6.00
C HIS A 156 -14.65 -8.35 -4.64
N PRO A 157 -13.88 -9.31 -4.07
CA PRO A 157 -13.27 -9.13 -2.74
C PRO A 157 -12.38 -7.89 -2.62
N MET A 158 -11.62 -7.55 -3.66
CA MET A 158 -10.79 -6.33 -3.62
C MET A 158 -11.63 -5.05 -3.64
N GLU A 159 -12.76 -5.03 -4.36
CA GLU A 159 -13.66 -3.86 -4.33
C GLU A 159 -14.22 -3.68 -2.92
N PHE A 160 -14.58 -4.78 -2.27
CA PHE A 160 -15.07 -4.79 -0.90
C PHE A 160 -14.01 -4.29 0.11
N ALA A 161 -12.78 -4.77 0.00
CA ALA A 161 -11.66 -4.33 0.82
C ALA A 161 -11.31 -2.85 0.58
N GLU A 162 -11.32 -2.40 -0.68
CA GLU A 162 -11.11 -0.99 -1.02
C GLU A 162 -12.26 -0.10 -0.53
N GLN A 163 -13.51 -0.58 -0.50
CA GLN A 163 -14.60 0.17 0.12
C GLN A 163 -14.37 0.31 1.63
N ALA A 164 -13.88 -0.72 2.33
CA ALA A 164 -13.49 -0.59 3.74
C ALA A 164 -12.42 0.49 3.94
N ASN A 165 -11.39 0.50 3.08
CA ASN A 165 -10.35 1.52 3.07
C ASN A 165 -10.92 2.92 2.82
N ARG A 166 -11.88 3.04 1.90
CA ARG A 166 -12.57 4.28 1.60
C ARG A 166 -13.36 4.81 2.79
N GLU A 167 -14.08 3.95 3.49
CA GLU A 167 -14.86 4.35 4.67
C GLU A 167 -13.98 4.83 5.82
N ILE A 168 -12.81 4.20 6.00
CA ILE A 168 -11.93 4.45 7.14
C ILE A 168 -10.93 5.57 6.84
N LEU A 169 -10.25 5.50 5.71
CA LEU A 169 -9.16 6.39 5.30
C LEU A 169 -9.55 7.40 4.21
N GLY A 170 -10.70 7.23 3.55
CA GLY A 170 -11.23 8.22 2.61
C GLY A 170 -10.74 8.05 1.17
N PHE A 171 -10.06 6.95 0.81
CA PHE A 171 -9.58 6.72 -0.55
C PHE A 171 -9.67 5.26 -1.00
N ARG A 172 -9.49 5.09 -2.31
CA ARG A 172 -9.33 3.80 -3.01
C ARG A 172 -8.07 3.85 -3.87
N TYR A 173 -7.56 2.69 -4.26
CA TYR A 173 -6.43 2.61 -5.19
C TYR A 173 -6.89 2.37 -6.62
N THR A 174 -8.04 1.71 -6.79
CA THR A 174 -8.62 1.42 -8.09
C THR A 174 -9.35 2.63 -8.66
N HIS A 175 -9.12 2.90 -9.95
CA HIS A 175 -9.76 3.98 -10.69
C HIS A 175 -11.00 3.50 -11.47
N PRO A 176 -11.96 4.40 -11.77
CA PRO A 176 -11.99 5.82 -11.44
C PRO A 176 -12.30 6.09 -9.95
N LEU A 177 -11.73 7.16 -9.41
CA LEU A 177 -12.06 7.64 -8.05
C LEU A 177 -13.37 8.42 -8.07
N ASP A 178 -14.16 8.32 -7.00
CA ASP A 178 -15.33 9.19 -6.82
C ASP A 178 -14.89 10.61 -6.45
N ALA A 179 -15.75 11.60 -6.70
CA ALA A 179 -15.44 13.02 -6.42
C ALA A 179 -15.12 13.33 -4.95
N THR A 180 -15.52 12.45 -4.03
CA THR A 180 -15.25 12.56 -2.58
C THR A 180 -14.01 11.81 -2.13
N ASP A 181 -13.42 10.99 -3.01
CA ASP A 181 -12.27 10.16 -2.65
C ASP A 181 -11.01 11.02 -2.64
N LEU A 182 -10.18 10.82 -1.61
CA LEU A 182 -8.83 11.36 -1.62
C LEU A 182 -8.01 10.63 -2.69
N ASP A 183 -7.16 11.37 -3.40
CA ASP A 183 -6.26 10.82 -4.40
C ASP A 183 -4.97 10.33 -3.71
N PRO A 184 -4.70 9.02 -3.62
CA PRO A 184 -3.51 8.50 -2.94
C PRO A 184 -2.21 8.94 -3.64
N ALA A 185 -2.25 9.38 -4.89
CA ALA A 185 -1.07 9.95 -5.56
C ALA A 185 -0.68 11.31 -4.99
N ARG A 186 -1.58 11.99 -4.27
CA ARG A 186 -1.35 13.28 -3.61
C ARG A 186 -1.01 13.17 -2.14
N VAL A 187 -1.22 11.99 -1.53
CA VAL A 187 -0.84 11.74 -0.14
C VAL A 187 0.65 11.42 -0.09
N GLN A 188 1.41 12.24 0.63
CA GLN A 188 2.87 12.08 0.73
C GLN A 188 3.25 11.07 1.79
N VAL A 189 4.21 10.21 1.45
CA VAL A 189 4.91 9.30 2.37
C VAL A 189 6.41 9.47 2.21
N VAL A 190 7.19 8.84 3.09
CA VAL A 190 8.65 8.78 2.97
C VAL A 190 9.04 7.33 2.71
N ASP A 191 9.71 7.10 1.59
CA ASP A 191 10.35 5.83 1.22
C ASP A 191 11.69 5.74 1.94
N PHE A 192 11.84 4.76 2.84
CA PHE A 192 13.06 4.51 3.60
C PHE A 192 13.72 3.20 3.18
N VAL A 193 15.06 3.25 3.11
CA VAL A 193 15.95 2.09 2.97
C VAL A 193 17.02 2.13 4.06
N LEU A 194 17.67 1.01 4.32
CA LEU A 194 18.83 0.97 5.21
C LEU A 194 19.94 1.89 4.66
N ALA A 195 20.54 2.72 5.52
CA ALA A 195 21.58 3.65 5.10
C ALA A 195 22.81 2.93 4.50
N SER A 196 23.04 1.66 4.89
CA SER A 196 24.10 0.81 4.32
C SER A 196 23.87 0.42 2.86
N GLU A 197 22.63 0.54 2.36
CA GLU A 197 22.27 0.20 0.98
C GLU A 197 22.44 1.40 0.03
N ILE A 198 22.61 2.61 0.57
CA ILE A 198 22.98 3.77 -0.22
C ILE A 198 24.49 3.71 -0.48
N PRO A 199 24.93 3.66 -1.75
CA PRO A 199 26.34 3.74 -2.07
C PRO A 199 26.95 4.99 -1.43
N ALA A 200 28.02 4.82 -0.65
CA ALA A 200 28.75 5.96 -0.14
C ALA A 200 29.12 6.87 -1.31
N PRO A 201 29.00 8.21 -1.17
CA PRO A 201 29.46 9.11 -2.22
C PRO A 201 30.90 8.74 -2.54
N ALA A 202 31.17 8.49 -3.83
CA ALA A 202 32.52 8.16 -4.27
C ALA A 202 33.47 9.21 -3.69
N PRO A 203 34.63 8.82 -3.12
CA PRO A 203 35.59 9.78 -2.62
C PRO A 203 35.86 10.75 -3.76
N GLN A 204 35.51 12.02 -3.54
CA GLN A 204 35.75 13.07 -4.51
C GLN A 204 37.27 13.11 -4.62
N GLN A 205 37.80 12.48 -5.68
CA GLN A 205 39.21 12.57 -6.01
C GLN A 205 39.47 14.06 -6.08
N ALA A 206 40.24 14.56 -5.10
CA ALA A 206 40.73 15.92 -5.15
C ALA A 206 41.31 16.08 -6.55
N GLN A 207 40.70 16.96 -7.36
CA GLN A 207 41.23 17.31 -8.65
C GLN A 207 42.61 17.89 -8.39
N VAL A 208 43.62 17.03 -8.47
CA VAL A 208 45.00 17.45 -8.60
C VAL A 208 45.00 18.15 -9.95
N SER A 209 44.96 19.48 -9.91
CA SER A 209 45.05 20.32 -11.09
C SER A 209 46.46 20.13 -11.64
N GLY A 210 46.63 19.13 -12.51
CA GLY A 210 47.78 19.04 -13.38
C GLY A 210 47.65 20.09 -14.48
N PRO A 211 48.71 20.83 -14.81
CA PRO A 211 48.69 21.71 -15.96
C PRO A 211 48.69 20.85 -17.23
N ASP A 212 47.99 21.34 -18.27
CA ASP A 212 47.90 20.79 -19.63
C ASP A 212 46.89 19.62 -19.75
N GLY A 213 45.81 19.65 -20.54
CA GLY A 213 45.41 20.51 -21.65
C GLY A 213 44.81 19.62 -22.76
N ALA A 214 43.49 19.36 -22.73
CA ALA A 214 42.63 19.06 -23.90
C ALA A 214 41.21 18.61 -23.45
N PRO A 215 40.11 19.12 -24.04
CA PRO A 215 38.76 18.65 -23.73
C PRO A 215 38.42 17.34 -24.48
N HIS A 216 37.92 16.35 -23.74
CA HIS A 216 37.33 15.13 -24.30
C HIS A 216 35.81 15.29 -24.41
N LEU A 217 35.26 15.21 -25.62
CA LEU A 217 33.81 15.20 -25.85
C LEU A 217 33.23 13.81 -25.49
N PRO A 218 32.05 13.70 -24.85
CA PRO A 218 31.37 12.43 -24.63
C PRO A 218 30.64 11.96 -25.91
N VAL A 219 30.78 10.68 -26.24
CA VAL A 219 30.01 9.98 -27.27
C VAL A 219 28.76 9.38 -26.63
N GLU A 220 27.60 9.70 -27.19
CA GLU A 220 26.28 9.21 -26.80
C GLU A 220 25.98 7.86 -27.49
N GLN A 221 25.48 6.87 -26.74
CA GLN A 221 24.98 5.59 -27.29
C GLN A 221 23.66 5.17 -26.64
N PRO A 222 22.80 4.43 -27.38
CA PRO A 222 21.34 4.53 -27.28
C PRO A 222 20.70 3.61 -26.24
N GLN A 223 19.54 4.04 -25.74
CA GLN A 223 18.64 3.27 -24.88
C GLN A 223 17.97 2.12 -25.66
N GLU A 224 18.10 0.88 -25.17
CA GLU A 224 17.31 -0.26 -25.62
C GLU A 224 16.00 -0.35 -24.81
N ALA A 225 14.91 -0.55 -25.55
CA ALA A 225 13.55 -0.59 -25.08
C ALA A 225 13.10 -2.01 -24.73
N GLY A 226 12.45 -2.13 -23.58
CA GLY A 226 11.21 -2.91 -23.36
C GLY A 226 11.22 -4.42 -23.57
N GLN A 227 10.96 -5.15 -22.49
CA GLN A 227 10.06 -6.29 -22.58
C GLN A 227 9.16 -6.37 -21.35
N ASP A 228 7.86 -6.24 -21.63
CA ASP A 228 6.76 -6.12 -20.71
C ASP A 228 6.10 -7.50 -20.54
N ASP A 229 6.41 -8.20 -19.44
CA ASP A 229 5.84 -9.52 -19.14
C ASP A 229 4.72 -9.35 -18.10
N ARG A 230 3.61 -8.71 -18.52
CA ARG A 230 2.43 -8.47 -17.66
C ARG A 230 1.51 -9.68 -17.64
N GLY A 231 1.31 -10.20 -16.43
CA GLY A 231 0.63 -11.45 -16.09
C GLY A 231 -0.84 -11.56 -16.50
N LYS A 232 -1.22 -12.82 -16.73
CA LYS A 232 -2.48 -13.35 -17.31
C LYS A 232 -3.75 -13.23 -16.42
N VAL A 233 -3.79 -12.38 -15.40
CA VAL A 233 -4.92 -12.36 -14.44
C VAL A 233 -5.99 -11.32 -14.77
N ARG A 234 -5.63 -10.31 -15.58
CA ARG A 234 -6.57 -9.26 -16.04
C ARG A 234 -7.69 -9.76 -16.96
N SER A 235 -7.66 -11.02 -17.41
CA SER A 235 -8.60 -11.53 -18.42
C SER A 235 -9.93 -12.05 -17.86
N PHE A 236 -10.10 -12.14 -16.54
CA PHE A 236 -11.30 -12.79 -15.96
C PHE A 236 -12.24 -11.88 -15.18
N PHE A 237 -11.74 -10.78 -14.62
CA PHE A 237 -12.54 -9.84 -13.83
C PHE A 237 -12.10 -8.44 -14.23
N GLY A 238 -12.96 -7.74 -14.99
CA GLY A 238 -12.60 -6.50 -15.69
C GLY A 238 -12.14 -5.40 -14.74
N PHE A 239 -10.86 -5.04 -14.85
CA PHE A 239 -10.26 -3.78 -14.41
C PHE A 239 -9.41 -3.20 -15.54
#